data_AF-A0A357XV54-F1
#
_entry.id   AF-A0A357XV54-F1
#
_cell.length_a   1.000
_cell.length_b   1.000
_cell.length_c   1.000
_cell.angle_alpha   90.00
_cell.angle_beta   90.00
_cell.angle_gamma   90.00
#
_symmetry.space_group_name_H-M   'P 1'
#
loop_
_entity.id
_entity.type
_entity.pdbx_description
1 polymer ?
#
loop_
_entity_poly.entity_id
_entity_poly.type
_entity_poly.pdbx_seq_one_letter_code
_entity_poly.pdbx_strand_id
1 'polypeptide(L)'
;MIPQTVEEIISQHTVFEIEAVDRMYLNLFMNRVQSERGTADFFINHRKEACATALVMSQMTRRFVKLVEDFAKNHDLEIVPFEKNVRKDDLAKQHLQQFPHEEGIYLIGKAQEKCKTFRTVTKTNPKTGKTYPHLIRTTVMVNHYYFYGVDKDFGPFFIKFCSYFPYTGKVCINGNEYLKRQLENKGIAFEPLDNGLRSCADPKRAQRIADGMSAEKIDRFINKWLSILPDPYTPVDHHAGYRYISSVLQIELSLTQVFDRPRHGRLFFEQIIRDNLTMGRAEQVPLIFGRKVIKTTPSDFKTKVVARDTIPSFRVVYKNSSIKQ
;
A
#
# COMPACT_ATOMS: atom_id res chain seq x y z
N MET A 1 -7.12 44.85 -1.23
CA MET A 1 -6.70 43.72 -0.40
C MET A 1 -5.18 43.70 -0.46
N ILE A 2 -4.49 43.82 0.68
CA ILE A 2 -3.02 43.73 0.70
C ILE A 2 -2.65 42.30 0.27
N PRO A 3 -1.70 42.09 -0.65
CA PRO A 3 -1.25 40.75 -1.01
C PRO A 3 -0.66 40.09 0.25
N GLN A 4 -1.26 39.00 0.72
CA GLN A 4 -0.71 38.19 1.80
C GLN A 4 0.15 37.08 1.20
N THR A 5 1.28 36.79 1.82
CA THR A 5 2.11 35.65 1.42
C THR A 5 1.48 34.33 1.89
N VAL A 6 1.87 33.20 1.28
CA VAL A 6 1.44 31.86 1.76
C VAL A 6 1.79 31.66 3.24
N GLU A 7 2.98 32.11 3.65
CA GLU A 7 3.45 32.02 5.03
C GLU A 7 2.59 32.83 6.01
N GLU A 8 2.21 34.06 5.64
CA GLU A 8 1.31 34.88 6.44
C GLU A 8 -0.06 34.23 6.58
N ILE A 9 -0.61 33.67 5.50
CA ILE A 9 -1.91 33.01 5.52
C ILE A 9 -1.87 31.78 6.43
N ILE A 10 -0.86 30.92 6.29
CA ILE A 10 -0.72 29.72 7.14
C ILE A 10 -0.56 30.11 8.61
N SER A 11 0.39 30.99 8.92
CA SER A 11 0.76 31.32 10.31
C SER A 11 -0.35 32.04 11.07
N GLN A 12 -1.15 32.88 10.40
CA GLN A 12 -2.19 33.68 11.05
C GLN A 12 -3.56 33.02 11.08
N HIS A 13 -3.83 32.07 10.17
CA HIS A 13 -5.18 31.55 9.97
C HIS A 13 -5.32 30.05 10.17
N THR A 14 -4.24 29.31 10.42
CA THR A 14 -4.32 27.87 10.76
C THR A 14 -4.64 27.69 12.24
N VAL A 15 -5.76 27.04 12.55
CA VAL A 15 -6.23 26.77 13.92
C VAL A 15 -5.89 25.37 14.40
N PHE A 16 -5.59 24.46 13.47
CA PHE A 16 -5.16 23.10 13.78
C PHE A 16 -4.23 22.60 12.68
N GLU A 17 -3.16 21.95 13.07
CA GLU A 17 -2.18 21.35 12.19
C GLU A 17 -1.76 19.98 12.72
N ILE A 18 -1.61 19.01 11.83
CA ILE A 18 -1.05 17.70 12.15
C ILE A 18 -0.36 17.08 10.95
N GLU A 19 0.85 16.56 11.18
CA GLU A 19 1.59 15.75 10.21
C GLU A 19 1.43 14.27 10.57
N ALA A 20 1.07 13.45 9.58
CA ALA A 20 0.92 12.01 9.78
C ALA A 20 1.17 11.24 8.48
N VAL A 21 1.45 9.94 8.62
CA VAL A 21 1.35 9.03 7.49
C VAL A 21 -0.11 8.96 7.03
N ASP A 22 -0.35 9.17 5.75
CA ASP A 22 -1.67 8.99 5.14
C ASP A 22 -1.87 7.51 4.80
N ARG A 23 -1.06 7.00 3.85
CA ARG A 23 -1.12 5.62 3.38
C ARG A 23 0.25 5.00 3.34
N MET A 24 0.34 3.76 3.80
CA MET A 24 1.55 2.97 3.67
C MET A 24 1.25 1.64 2.99
N TYR A 25 1.87 1.44 1.84
CA TYR A 25 1.87 0.18 1.13
C TYR A 25 3.19 -0.55 1.39
N LEU A 26 3.09 -1.78 1.87
CA LEU A 26 4.21 -2.65 2.16
C LEU A 26 4.20 -3.85 1.22
N ASN A 27 5.37 -4.26 0.73
CA ASN A 27 5.55 -5.60 0.18
C ASN A 27 5.55 -6.60 1.34
N LEU A 28 4.96 -7.76 1.11
CA LEU A 28 5.01 -8.89 2.02
C LEU A 28 5.55 -10.08 1.25
N PHE A 29 6.71 -10.62 1.64
CA PHE A 29 7.33 -11.68 0.85
C PHE A 29 8.12 -12.65 1.70
N MET A 30 8.18 -13.89 1.25
CA MET A 30 8.89 -14.97 1.92
C MET A 30 10.38 -14.87 1.59
N ASN A 31 11.19 -14.41 2.55
CA ASN A 31 12.58 -13.97 2.33
C ASN A 31 13.47 -14.97 1.54
N ARG A 32 13.40 -16.26 1.88
CA ARG A 32 14.30 -17.30 1.37
C ARG A 32 13.94 -17.85 -0.01
N VAL A 33 12.76 -17.52 -0.54
CA VAL A 33 12.25 -18.08 -1.81
C VAL A 33 12.06 -17.03 -2.91
N GLN A 34 12.67 -15.86 -2.76
CA GLN A 34 12.63 -14.81 -3.78
C GLN A 34 13.66 -15.00 -4.92
N SER A 35 14.43 -16.10 -4.90
CA SER A 35 15.41 -16.45 -5.94
C SER A 35 15.21 -17.86 -6.46
N GLU A 36 15.76 -18.14 -7.65
CA GLU A 36 15.77 -19.46 -8.29
C GLU A 36 16.45 -20.49 -7.37
N ARG A 37 17.61 -20.13 -6.81
CA ARG A 37 18.35 -20.99 -5.87
C ARG A 37 17.55 -21.23 -4.58
N GLY A 38 16.95 -20.19 -4.01
CA GLY A 38 16.14 -20.30 -2.80
C GLY A 38 14.89 -21.14 -3.00
N THR A 39 14.26 -21.03 -4.18
CA THR A 39 13.13 -21.87 -4.58
C THR A 39 13.55 -23.34 -4.74
N ALA A 40 14.68 -23.60 -5.41
CA ALA A 40 15.23 -24.95 -5.52
C ALA A 40 15.54 -25.55 -4.14
N ASP A 41 16.18 -24.79 -3.25
CA ASP A 41 16.51 -25.19 -1.88
C ASP A 41 15.24 -25.53 -1.07
N PHE A 42 14.20 -24.70 -1.15
CA PHE A 42 12.93 -24.93 -0.48
C PHE A 42 12.28 -26.26 -0.91
N PHE A 43 12.18 -26.54 -2.20
CA PHE A 43 11.54 -27.77 -2.65
C PHE A 43 12.45 -28.99 -2.47
N ILE A 44 13.73 -28.90 -2.84
CA ILE A 44 14.64 -30.06 -2.86
C ILE A 44 15.17 -30.38 -1.46
N ASN A 45 15.76 -29.40 -0.78
CA ASN A 45 16.46 -29.66 0.47
C ASN A 45 15.52 -29.64 1.68
N HIS A 46 14.55 -28.72 1.70
CA HIS A 46 13.60 -28.59 2.81
C HIS A 46 12.38 -29.50 2.65
N ARG A 47 11.66 -29.43 1.52
CA ARG A 47 10.47 -30.27 1.26
C ARG A 47 10.77 -31.68 0.73
N LYS A 48 12.05 -32.00 0.46
CA LYS A 48 12.50 -33.33 -0.03
C LYS A 48 11.88 -33.76 -1.36
N GLU A 49 11.48 -32.80 -2.18
CA GLU A 49 11.01 -33.05 -3.54
C GLU A 49 12.19 -33.36 -4.48
N ALA A 50 11.97 -34.19 -5.49
CA ALA A 50 13.01 -34.49 -6.48
C ALA A 50 13.47 -33.24 -7.25
N CYS A 51 12.53 -32.34 -7.54
CA CYS A 51 12.83 -31.03 -8.15
C CYS A 51 11.69 -30.03 -7.91
N ALA A 52 12.03 -28.74 -7.90
CA ALA A 52 11.05 -27.67 -7.94
C ALA A 52 10.35 -27.66 -9.31
N THR A 53 9.09 -28.05 -9.38
CA THR A 53 8.28 -28.11 -10.61
C THR A 53 6.95 -27.36 -10.46
N ALA A 54 6.30 -27.09 -11.58
CA ALA A 54 4.94 -26.56 -11.57
C ALA A 54 3.96 -27.50 -10.85
N LEU A 55 4.20 -28.82 -10.86
CA LEU A 55 3.35 -29.78 -10.15
C LEU A 55 3.37 -29.54 -8.64
N VAL A 56 4.55 -29.54 -8.01
CA VAL A 56 4.69 -29.35 -6.55
C VAL A 56 4.23 -27.95 -6.12
N MET A 57 4.50 -26.92 -6.93
CA MET A 57 3.98 -25.57 -6.70
C MET A 57 2.44 -25.54 -6.77
N SER A 58 1.85 -26.22 -7.76
CA SER A 58 0.39 -26.26 -7.94
C SER A 58 -0.32 -27.04 -6.83
N GLN A 59 0.31 -28.08 -6.26
CA GLN A 59 -0.23 -28.80 -5.10
C GLN A 59 -0.32 -27.88 -3.88
N MET A 60 0.74 -27.12 -3.62
CA MET A 60 0.76 -26.11 -2.56
C MET A 60 -0.26 -25.00 -2.81
N THR A 61 -0.44 -24.59 -4.07
CA THR A 61 -1.46 -23.60 -4.48
C THR A 61 -2.88 -24.11 -4.23
N ARG A 62 -3.20 -25.35 -4.61
CA ARG A 62 -4.52 -25.95 -4.36
C ARG A 62 -4.84 -26.00 -2.87
N ARG A 63 -3.86 -26.37 -2.04
CA ARG A 63 -3.99 -26.32 -0.57
C ARG A 63 -4.29 -24.91 -0.09
N PHE A 64 -3.52 -23.92 -0.55
CA PHE A 64 -3.71 -22.53 -0.15
C PHE A 64 -5.10 -22.00 -0.55
N VAL A 65 -5.52 -22.21 -1.79
CA VAL A 65 -6.86 -21.81 -2.25
C VAL A 65 -7.95 -22.44 -1.38
N LYS A 66 -7.83 -23.74 -1.06
CA LYS A 66 -8.75 -24.41 -0.15
C LYS A 66 -8.75 -23.79 1.26
N LEU A 67 -7.58 -23.42 1.80
CA LEU A 67 -7.52 -22.74 3.10
C LEU A 67 -8.23 -21.37 3.07
N VAL A 68 -8.17 -20.64 1.95
CA VAL A 68 -8.92 -19.39 1.78
C VAL A 68 -10.42 -19.63 1.71
N GLU A 69 -10.87 -20.65 0.97
CA GLU A 69 -12.28 -21.04 0.88
C GLU A 69 -12.83 -21.51 2.23
N ASP A 70 -12.07 -22.34 2.95
CA ASP A 70 -12.44 -22.84 4.28
C ASP A 70 -12.45 -21.69 5.31
N PHE A 71 -11.50 -20.75 5.24
CA PHE A 71 -11.52 -19.54 6.07
C PHE A 71 -12.75 -18.67 5.79
N ALA A 72 -13.07 -18.42 4.52
CA ALA A 72 -14.26 -17.66 4.16
C ALA A 72 -15.52 -18.31 4.74
N LYS A 73 -15.66 -19.63 4.58
CA LYS A 73 -16.78 -20.40 5.12
C LYS A 73 -16.85 -20.37 6.64
N ASN A 74 -15.73 -20.54 7.34
CA ASN A 74 -15.69 -20.59 8.81
C ASN A 74 -15.97 -19.24 9.47
N HIS A 75 -15.84 -18.14 8.72
CA HIS A 75 -16.08 -16.78 9.18
C HIS A 75 -17.36 -16.16 8.57
N ASP A 76 -18.20 -16.97 7.90
CA ASP A 76 -19.42 -16.52 7.21
C ASP A 76 -19.17 -15.36 6.23
N LEU A 77 -18.04 -15.39 5.52
CA LEU A 77 -17.62 -14.41 4.53
C LEU A 77 -17.83 -14.93 3.11
N GLU A 78 -18.28 -14.05 2.20
CA GLU A 78 -18.28 -14.32 0.76
C GLU A 78 -16.95 -13.90 0.13
N ILE A 79 -16.45 -14.71 -0.82
CA ILE A 79 -15.31 -14.33 -1.67
C ILE A 79 -15.84 -13.57 -2.89
N VAL A 80 -15.76 -12.25 -2.84
CA VAL A 80 -16.31 -11.36 -3.86
C VAL A 80 -15.32 -11.18 -5.02
N PRO A 81 -15.68 -11.55 -6.27
CA PRO A 81 -14.86 -11.23 -7.43
C PRO A 81 -14.86 -9.72 -7.69
N PHE A 82 -13.67 -9.12 -7.78
CA PHE A 82 -13.53 -7.72 -8.15
C PHE A 82 -13.67 -7.55 -9.65
N GLU A 83 -14.84 -7.07 -10.05
CA GLU A 83 -15.14 -6.77 -11.45
C GLU A 83 -14.31 -5.59 -11.98
N LYS A 84 -14.22 -5.54 -13.31
CA LYS A 84 -13.55 -4.44 -14.02
C LYS A 84 -14.33 -3.14 -13.76
N ASN A 85 -13.61 -2.06 -13.44
CA ASN A 85 -14.12 -0.72 -13.12
C ASN A 85 -14.79 -0.56 -11.74
N VAL A 86 -14.85 -1.60 -10.91
CA VAL A 86 -15.27 -1.44 -9.51
C VAL A 86 -14.10 -0.86 -8.70
N ARG A 87 -14.37 0.22 -7.97
CA ARG A 87 -13.43 0.76 -6.99
C ARG A 87 -13.46 -0.12 -5.74
N LYS A 88 -12.45 -0.97 -5.61
CA LYS A 88 -12.31 -1.94 -4.51
C LYS A 88 -12.47 -1.28 -3.12
N ASP A 89 -11.93 -0.08 -2.95
CA ASP A 89 -12.01 0.66 -1.68
C ASP A 89 -13.44 1.12 -1.35
N ASP A 90 -14.25 1.46 -2.36
CA ASP A 90 -15.63 1.91 -2.13
C ASP A 90 -16.52 0.73 -1.72
N LEU A 91 -16.32 -0.43 -2.37
CA LEU A 91 -16.95 -1.68 -1.96
C LEU A 91 -16.54 -2.08 -0.54
N ALA A 92 -15.23 -2.06 -0.24
CA ALA A 92 -14.74 -2.38 1.10
C ALA A 92 -15.34 -1.45 2.18
N LYS A 93 -15.49 -0.15 1.89
CA LYS A 93 -16.15 0.80 2.80
C LYS A 93 -17.61 0.44 3.07
N GLN A 94 -18.35 0.00 2.07
CA GLN A 94 -19.75 -0.43 2.25
C GLN A 94 -19.85 -1.63 3.20
N HIS A 95 -18.97 -2.62 3.03
CA HIS A 95 -18.92 -3.78 3.93
C HIS A 95 -18.48 -3.38 5.35
N LEU A 96 -17.49 -2.48 5.49
CA LEU A 96 -17.01 -2.00 6.78
C LEU A 96 -18.12 -1.27 7.57
N GLN A 97 -18.96 -0.48 6.92
CA GLN A 97 -20.09 0.22 7.56
C GLN A 97 -21.10 -0.74 8.21
N GLN A 98 -21.19 -1.98 7.70
CA GLN A 98 -22.09 -3.01 8.18
C GLN A 98 -21.40 -3.98 9.16
N PHE A 99 -20.10 -3.84 9.37
CA PHE A 99 -19.32 -4.75 10.20
C PHE A 99 -19.46 -4.37 11.69
N PRO A 100 -20.02 -5.25 12.55
CA PRO A 100 -20.39 -4.88 13.91
C PRO A 100 -19.25 -5.01 14.93
N HIS A 101 -18.11 -5.61 14.54
CA HIS A 101 -17.01 -5.89 15.45
C HIS A 101 -15.91 -4.84 15.35
N GLU A 102 -15.20 -4.62 16.46
CA GLU A 102 -14.06 -3.68 16.52
C GLU A 102 -12.83 -4.20 15.77
N GLU A 103 -12.71 -5.52 15.62
CA GLU A 103 -11.60 -6.19 14.97
C GLU A 103 -12.06 -7.43 14.20
N GLY A 104 -11.57 -7.60 12.97
CA GLY A 104 -11.83 -8.79 12.16
C GLY A 104 -11.72 -8.55 10.66
N ILE A 105 -11.79 -9.64 9.89
CA ILE A 105 -11.92 -9.60 8.43
C ILE A 105 -13.40 -9.48 8.09
N TYR A 106 -13.75 -8.51 7.25
CA TYR A 106 -15.13 -8.23 6.86
C TYR A 106 -15.40 -8.45 5.36
N LEU A 107 -14.35 -8.59 4.53
CA LEU A 107 -14.49 -8.82 3.10
C LEU A 107 -13.27 -9.58 2.55
N ILE A 108 -13.52 -10.60 1.73
CA ILE A 108 -12.49 -11.27 0.94
C ILE A 108 -12.74 -10.98 -0.54
N GLY A 109 -11.87 -10.17 -1.14
CA GLY A 109 -11.91 -9.87 -2.57
C GLY A 109 -11.06 -10.83 -3.39
N LYS A 110 -11.45 -11.09 -4.64
CA LYS A 110 -10.69 -11.92 -5.59
C LYS A 110 -10.49 -11.18 -6.91
N ALA A 111 -9.24 -11.03 -7.36
CA ALA A 111 -8.92 -10.41 -8.64
C ALA A 111 -7.85 -11.20 -9.40
N GLN A 112 -7.86 -11.19 -10.73
CA GLN A 112 -6.75 -11.72 -11.53
C GLN A 112 -5.71 -10.63 -11.78
N GLU A 113 -4.46 -10.87 -11.35
CA GLU A 113 -3.35 -9.93 -11.54
C GLU A 113 -2.08 -10.67 -11.97
N LYS A 114 -1.17 -9.94 -12.62
CA LYS A 114 0.14 -10.47 -12.99
C LYS A 114 1.02 -10.59 -11.75
N CYS A 115 1.64 -11.76 -11.57
CA CYS A 115 2.58 -12.03 -10.50
C CYS A 115 3.90 -12.58 -11.06
N LYS A 116 5.03 -12.14 -10.48
CA LYS A 116 6.34 -12.72 -10.77
C LYS A 116 6.47 -14.06 -10.02
N THR A 117 6.86 -15.10 -10.74
CA THR A 117 6.99 -16.46 -10.21
C THR A 117 8.20 -17.18 -10.85
N PHE A 118 8.32 -18.47 -10.57
CA PHE A 118 9.32 -19.37 -11.13
C PHE A 118 8.65 -20.44 -12.00
N ARG A 119 9.31 -20.79 -13.10
CA ARG A 119 8.95 -21.91 -13.98
C ARG A 119 10.14 -22.81 -14.17
N THR A 120 9.89 -24.12 -14.19
CA THR A 120 10.90 -25.12 -14.52
C THR A 120 10.90 -25.36 -16.01
N VAL A 121 12.07 -25.25 -16.62
CA VAL A 121 12.34 -25.57 -18.02
C VAL A 121 13.39 -26.67 -18.09
N THR A 122 13.35 -27.48 -19.14
CA THR A 122 14.40 -28.47 -19.40
C THR A 122 15.57 -27.79 -20.10
N LYS A 123 16.79 -27.96 -19.57
CA LYS A 123 18.04 -27.58 -20.26
C LYS A 123 18.86 -28.82 -20.54
N THR A 124 19.70 -28.75 -21.58
CA THR A 124 20.64 -29.82 -21.95
C THR A 124 22.05 -29.40 -21.59
N ASN A 125 22.79 -30.25 -20.89
CA ASN A 125 24.19 -30.00 -20.61
C ASN A 125 25.01 -30.15 -21.91
N PRO A 126 25.71 -29.10 -22.37
CA PRO A 126 26.40 -29.13 -23.66
C PRO A 126 27.60 -30.10 -23.68
N LYS A 127 28.15 -30.45 -22.51
CA LYS A 127 29.30 -31.38 -22.40
C LYS A 127 28.86 -32.84 -22.32
N THR A 128 27.74 -33.13 -21.65
CA THR A 128 27.32 -34.51 -21.37
C THR A 128 26.09 -34.96 -22.16
N GLY A 129 25.41 -34.04 -22.85
CA GLY A 129 24.15 -34.30 -23.57
C GLY A 129 22.95 -34.61 -22.66
N LYS A 130 23.14 -34.69 -21.33
CA LYS A 130 22.07 -35.01 -20.38
C LYS A 130 21.15 -33.81 -20.15
N THR A 131 19.85 -34.05 -20.11
CA THR A 131 18.84 -33.05 -19.76
C THR A 131 18.72 -32.89 -18.25
N TYR A 132 18.44 -31.68 -17.77
CA TYR A 132 18.22 -31.38 -16.36
C TYR A 132 17.17 -30.27 -16.17
N PRO A 133 16.42 -30.27 -15.04
CA PRO A 133 15.47 -29.22 -14.73
C PRO A 133 16.19 -27.92 -14.34
N HIS A 134 15.70 -26.79 -14.83
CA HIS A 134 16.26 -25.48 -14.56
C HIS A 134 15.14 -24.47 -14.25
N LEU A 135 15.24 -23.78 -13.12
CA LEU A 135 14.30 -22.73 -12.75
C LEU A 135 14.64 -21.42 -13.45
N ILE A 136 13.62 -20.75 -13.96
CA ILE A 136 13.70 -19.39 -14.50
C ILE A 136 12.60 -18.53 -13.89
N ARG A 137 12.86 -17.22 -13.75
CA ARG A 137 11.82 -16.24 -13.43
C ARG A 137 10.88 -16.03 -14.61
N THR A 138 9.60 -15.91 -14.32
CA THR A 138 8.56 -15.60 -15.31
C THR A 138 7.45 -14.77 -14.68
N THR A 139 6.48 -14.35 -15.49
CA THR A 139 5.27 -13.67 -15.03
C THR A 139 4.05 -14.48 -15.46
N VAL A 140 3.14 -14.71 -14.52
CA VAL A 140 1.90 -15.46 -14.74
C VAL A 140 0.69 -14.63 -14.31
N MET A 141 -0.48 -14.89 -14.90
CA MET A 141 -1.74 -14.37 -14.41
C MET A 141 -2.27 -15.32 -13.35
N VAL A 142 -2.51 -14.83 -12.14
CA VAL A 142 -2.98 -15.63 -11.00
C VAL A 142 -4.08 -14.88 -10.27
N ASN A 143 -4.89 -15.61 -9.50
CA ASN A 143 -5.80 -14.97 -8.57
C ASN A 143 -4.99 -14.30 -7.46
N HIS A 144 -5.47 -13.16 -7.00
CA HIS A 144 -5.06 -12.47 -5.79
C HIS A 144 -6.25 -12.42 -4.86
N TYR A 145 -6.05 -12.84 -3.62
CA TYR A 145 -7.04 -12.73 -2.55
C TYR A 145 -6.72 -11.51 -1.71
N TYR A 146 -7.72 -10.68 -1.49
CA TYR A 146 -7.66 -9.44 -0.73
C TYR A 146 -8.44 -9.61 0.55
N PHE A 147 -7.77 -9.67 1.69
CA PHE A 147 -8.37 -9.71 3.00
C PHE A 147 -8.50 -8.28 3.52
N TYR A 148 -9.71 -7.73 3.46
CA TYR A 148 -10.04 -6.44 4.05
C TYR A 148 -10.49 -6.64 5.49
N GLY A 149 -9.87 -5.92 6.41
CA GLY A 149 -10.16 -6.03 7.83
C GLY A 149 -10.11 -4.70 8.54
N VAL A 150 -10.56 -4.71 9.79
CA VAL A 150 -10.38 -3.62 10.75
C VAL A 150 -9.59 -4.14 11.94
N ASP A 151 -8.64 -3.35 12.39
CA ASP A 151 -7.78 -3.62 13.52
C ASP A 151 -8.07 -2.63 14.65
N LYS A 152 -8.06 -3.09 15.89
CA LYS A 152 -8.35 -2.24 17.06
C LYS A 152 -7.38 -1.07 17.23
N ASP A 153 -6.14 -1.22 16.78
CA ASP A 153 -5.07 -0.25 16.95
C ASP A 153 -4.81 0.54 15.67
N PHE A 154 -4.93 -0.09 14.50
CA PHE A 154 -4.62 0.48 13.18
C PHE A 154 -5.84 0.92 12.36
N GLY A 155 -7.05 0.52 12.75
CA GLY A 155 -8.25 0.76 11.96
C GLY A 155 -8.30 -0.09 10.68
N PRO A 156 -9.00 0.37 9.64
CA PRO A 156 -9.15 -0.37 8.39
C PRO A 156 -7.83 -0.61 7.65
N PHE A 157 -7.65 -1.83 7.15
CA PHE A 157 -6.48 -2.24 6.38
C PHE A 157 -6.87 -3.27 5.31
N PHE A 158 -5.92 -3.60 4.43
CA PHE A 158 -6.01 -4.86 3.69
C PHE A 158 -4.66 -5.57 3.59
N ILE A 159 -4.71 -6.89 3.54
CA ILE A 159 -3.59 -7.74 3.16
C ILE A 159 -4.01 -8.51 1.91
N LYS A 160 -3.23 -8.43 0.84
CA LYS A 160 -3.46 -9.23 -0.35
C LYS A 160 -2.37 -10.26 -0.56
N PHE A 161 -2.71 -11.46 -1.01
CA PHE A 161 -1.76 -12.50 -1.41
C PHE A 161 -2.00 -12.93 -2.85
N CYS A 162 -0.93 -13.19 -3.61
CA CYS A 162 -1.07 -13.96 -4.83
C CYS A 162 -1.35 -15.43 -4.49
N SER A 163 -2.13 -16.10 -5.33
CA SER A 163 -2.55 -17.49 -5.12
C SER A 163 -1.52 -18.52 -5.58
N TYR A 164 -0.36 -18.10 -6.08
CA TYR A 164 0.67 -19.00 -6.61
C TYR A 164 2.03 -18.73 -5.99
N PHE A 165 2.87 -19.76 -5.91
CA PHE A 165 4.20 -19.66 -5.33
C PHE A 165 5.00 -18.49 -5.95
N PRO A 166 5.72 -17.66 -5.15
CA PRO A 166 6.00 -17.80 -3.72
C PRO A 166 5.02 -17.05 -2.79
N TYR A 167 3.76 -16.86 -3.21
CA TYR A 167 2.70 -16.27 -2.38
C TYR A 167 3.07 -14.88 -1.84
N THR A 168 3.66 -14.05 -2.70
CA THR A 168 3.95 -12.66 -2.38
C THR A 168 2.65 -11.90 -2.16
N GLY A 169 2.68 -11.05 -1.16
CA GLY A 169 1.56 -10.21 -0.77
C GLY A 169 1.90 -8.74 -0.73
N LYS A 170 0.88 -7.96 -0.39
CA LYS A 170 1.01 -6.55 -0.02
C LYS A 170 0.13 -6.24 1.15
N VAL A 171 0.57 -5.33 2.00
CA VAL A 171 -0.20 -4.78 3.12
C VAL A 171 -0.45 -3.31 2.82
N CYS A 172 -1.66 -2.83 3.10
CA CYS A 172 -1.96 -1.40 3.09
C CYS A 172 -2.57 -1.02 4.44
N ILE A 173 -1.97 -0.01 5.08
CA ILE A 173 -2.46 0.60 6.32
C ILE A 173 -2.65 2.10 6.12
N ASN A 174 -3.53 2.70 6.93
CA ASN A 174 -3.81 4.13 6.93
C ASN A 174 -3.37 4.74 8.27
N GLY A 175 -2.47 5.74 8.24
CA GLY A 175 -1.94 6.33 9.46
C GLY A 175 -2.90 7.33 10.13
N ASN A 176 -3.81 7.95 9.37
CA ASN A 176 -4.90 8.76 9.92
C ASN A 176 -5.91 7.89 10.69
N GLU A 177 -6.25 6.70 10.17
CA GLU A 177 -7.12 5.75 10.88
C GLU A 177 -6.45 5.17 12.13
N TYR A 178 -5.15 4.83 12.06
CA TYR A 178 -4.36 4.49 13.25
C TYR A 178 -4.42 5.62 14.29
N LEU A 179 -4.19 6.87 13.88
CA LEU A 179 -4.23 8.00 14.81
C LEU A 179 -5.60 8.15 15.49
N LYS A 180 -6.70 8.07 14.72
CA LYS A 180 -8.07 8.10 15.27
C LYS A 180 -8.26 7.01 16.34
N ARG A 181 -7.90 5.76 16.03
CA ARG A 181 -7.97 4.63 16.99
C ARG A 181 -7.14 4.89 18.25
N GLN A 182 -5.93 5.43 18.10
CA GLN A 182 -5.08 5.71 19.26
C GLN A 182 -5.59 6.88 20.11
N LEU A 183 -6.30 7.86 19.52
CA LEU A 183 -6.96 8.92 20.27
C LEU A 183 -8.19 8.40 21.03
N GLU A 184 -9.02 7.57 20.38
CA GLU A 184 -10.15 6.85 21.01
C GLU A 184 -9.68 6.03 22.22
N ASN A 185 -8.67 5.18 22.02
CA ASN A 185 -8.10 4.32 23.07
C ASN A 185 -7.48 5.10 24.24
N LYS A 186 -7.17 6.39 24.05
CA LYS A 186 -6.60 7.27 25.08
C LYS A 186 -7.63 8.25 25.66
N GLY A 187 -8.89 8.19 25.21
CA GLY A 187 -9.95 9.10 25.67
C GLY A 187 -9.69 10.57 25.31
N ILE A 188 -8.96 10.84 24.23
CA ILE A 188 -8.69 12.22 23.78
C ILE A 188 -9.78 12.61 22.79
N ALA A 189 -10.56 13.65 23.11
CA ALA A 189 -11.63 14.11 22.23
C ALA A 189 -11.06 14.72 20.93
N PHE A 190 -11.66 14.37 19.80
CA PHE A 190 -11.32 14.90 18.47
C PHE A 190 -12.55 14.92 17.57
N GLU A 191 -12.47 15.70 16.49
CA GLU A 191 -13.48 15.71 15.42
C GLU A 191 -12.84 15.08 14.16
N PRO A 192 -13.35 13.94 13.67
CA PRO A 192 -12.78 13.26 12.50
C PRO A 192 -13.08 13.99 11.18
N LEU A 193 -12.16 13.85 10.23
CA LEU A 193 -12.41 14.03 8.80
C LEU A 193 -12.36 12.67 8.09
N ASP A 194 -12.83 12.61 6.84
CA ASP A 194 -12.68 11.43 5.99
C ASP A 194 -11.22 10.96 5.89
N ASN A 195 -10.28 11.92 5.81
CA ASN A 195 -8.85 11.66 5.85
C ASN A 195 -8.15 12.72 6.71
N GLY A 196 -7.96 12.42 8.00
CA GLY A 196 -7.33 13.31 8.97
C GLY A 196 -8.25 13.72 10.12
N LEU A 197 -7.89 14.82 10.79
CA LEU A 197 -8.61 15.37 11.94
C LEU A 197 -8.97 16.83 11.67
N ARG A 198 -10.18 17.22 12.07
CA ARG A 198 -10.65 18.61 12.01
C ARG A 198 -10.23 19.39 13.25
N SER A 199 -10.31 18.76 14.41
CA SER A 199 -9.88 19.32 15.69
C SER A 199 -9.48 18.21 16.65
N CYS A 200 -8.68 18.55 17.67
CA CYS A 200 -8.28 17.65 18.74
C CYS A 200 -8.13 18.45 20.04
N ALA A 201 -8.58 17.90 21.16
CA ALA A 201 -8.46 18.53 22.48
C ALA A 201 -7.00 18.69 22.93
N ASP A 202 -6.09 17.81 22.49
CA ASP A 202 -4.64 17.92 22.71
C ASP A 202 -3.87 17.66 21.40
N PRO A 203 -3.71 18.68 20.54
CA PRO A 203 -2.99 18.55 19.27
C PRO A 203 -1.53 18.10 19.43
N LYS A 204 -0.85 18.56 20.50
CA LYS A 204 0.54 18.16 20.78
C LYS A 204 0.63 16.67 21.11
N ARG A 205 -0.36 16.13 21.83
CA ARG A 205 -0.43 14.70 22.10
C ARG A 205 -0.81 13.91 20.85
N ALA A 206 -1.72 14.41 20.01
CA ALA A 206 -2.03 13.78 18.73
C ALA A 206 -0.80 13.67 17.82
N GLN A 207 0.00 14.74 17.69
CA GLN A 207 1.24 14.72 16.91
C GLN A 207 2.21 13.65 17.44
N ARG A 208 2.47 13.60 18.76
CA ARG A 208 3.33 12.56 19.35
C ARG A 208 2.82 11.13 19.11
N ILE A 209 1.51 10.93 18.99
CA ILE A 209 0.93 9.62 18.69
C ILE A 209 1.15 9.26 17.23
N ALA A 210 0.96 10.22 16.32
CA ALA A 210 1.23 10.07 14.89
C ALA A 210 2.72 9.74 14.64
N ASP A 211 3.63 10.53 15.24
CA ASP A 211 5.09 10.31 15.17
C ASP A 211 5.51 8.96 15.76
N GLY A 212 4.73 8.45 16.71
CA GLY A 212 4.98 7.19 17.40
C GLY A 212 4.62 5.94 16.60
N MET A 213 4.19 6.04 15.34
CA MET A 213 3.95 4.88 14.47
C MET A 213 5.28 4.28 14.00
N SER A 214 5.79 3.30 14.73
CA SER A 214 7.11 2.70 14.49
C SER A 214 7.04 1.39 13.69
N ALA A 215 8.19 0.97 13.15
CA ALA A 215 8.34 -0.30 12.45
C ALA A 215 7.93 -1.50 13.33
N GLU A 216 8.25 -1.48 14.63
CA GLU A 216 7.90 -2.57 15.55
C GLU A 216 6.40 -2.69 15.75
N LYS A 217 5.66 -1.58 15.73
CA LYS A 217 4.18 -1.61 15.79
C LYS A 217 3.61 -2.23 14.52
N ILE A 218 4.13 -1.81 13.36
CA ILE A 218 3.72 -2.32 12.06
C ILE A 218 4.02 -3.82 11.96
N ASP A 219 5.20 -4.26 12.38
CA ASP A 219 5.57 -5.67 12.37
C ASP A 219 4.72 -6.51 13.33
N ARG A 220 4.38 -5.99 14.53
CA ARG A 220 3.43 -6.67 15.42
C ARG A 220 2.04 -6.79 14.80
N PHE A 221 1.57 -5.73 14.15
CA PHE A 221 0.31 -5.74 13.41
C PHE A 221 0.33 -6.80 12.29
N ILE A 222 1.37 -6.81 11.44
CA ILE A 222 1.49 -7.79 10.35
C ILE A 222 1.56 -9.21 10.89
N ASN A 223 2.37 -9.46 11.92
CA ASN A 223 2.51 -10.79 12.50
C ASN A 223 1.21 -11.29 13.15
N LYS A 224 0.44 -10.40 13.80
CA LYS A 224 -0.89 -10.73 14.32
C LYS A 224 -1.78 -11.22 13.18
N TRP A 225 -1.94 -10.43 12.13
CA TRP A 225 -2.82 -10.80 11.02
C TRP A 225 -2.34 -12.01 10.23
N LEU A 226 -1.02 -12.20 10.08
CA LEU A 226 -0.45 -13.42 9.48
C LEU A 226 -0.77 -14.69 10.28
N SER A 227 -0.91 -14.58 11.61
CA SER A 227 -1.30 -15.72 12.45
C SER A 227 -2.79 -16.07 12.36
N ILE A 228 -3.62 -15.15 11.88
CA ILE A 228 -5.07 -15.31 11.72
C ILE A 228 -5.43 -15.77 10.30
N LEU A 229 -4.76 -15.20 9.30
CA LEU A 229 -5.07 -15.42 7.89
C LEU A 229 -4.57 -16.79 7.41
N PRO A 230 -5.18 -17.34 6.33
CA PRO A 230 -4.69 -18.54 5.68
C PRO A 230 -3.20 -18.44 5.29
N ASP A 231 -2.37 -19.38 5.74
CA ASP A 231 -0.95 -19.44 5.39
C ASP A 231 -0.68 -20.54 4.35
N PRO A 232 -0.11 -20.22 3.17
CA PRO A 232 0.29 -21.23 2.21
C PRO A 232 1.45 -22.13 2.71
N TYR A 233 2.24 -21.64 3.66
CA TYR A 233 3.35 -22.34 4.29
C TYR A 233 2.89 -23.09 5.54
N THR A 234 3.57 -24.19 5.84
CA THR A 234 3.23 -25.06 6.97
C THR A 234 4.00 -24.66 8.22
N PRO A 235 3.56 -25.04 9.43
CA PRO A 235 4.34 -24.84 10.65
C PRO A 235 5.80 -25.32 10.53
N VAL A 236 6.03 -26.46 9.86
CA VAL A 236 7.38 -27.00 9.58
C VAL A 236 8.24 -26.03 8.77
N ASP A 237 7.67 -25.30 7.81
CA ASP A 237 8.40 -24.27 7.05
C ASP A 237 8.81 -23.11 7.95
N HIS A 238 7.89 -22.63 8.80
CA HIS A 238 8.18 -21.51 9.68
C HIS A 238 9.24 -21.85 10.73
N HIS A 239 9.27 -23.10 11.22
CA HIS A 239 10.33 -23.62 12.10
C HIS A 239 11.68 -23.67 11.38
N ALA A 240 11.70 -23.95 10.07
CA ALA A 240 12.90 -23.89 9.24
C ALA A 240 13.32 -22.46 8.85
N GLY A 241 12.63 -21.43 9.34
CA GLY A 241 12.95 -20.03 9.12
C GLY A 241 12.39 -19.44 7.83
N TYR A 242 11.44 -20.10 7.17
CA TYR A 242 10.66 -19.49 6.09
C TYR A 242 9.59 -18.59 6.73
N ARG A 243 9.89 -17.30 6.83
CA ARG A 243 9.00 -16.29 7.40
C ARG A 243 8.79 -15.13 6.44
N TYR A 244 7.57 -14.60 6.45
CA TYR A 244 7.28 -13.36 5.75
C TYR A 244 8.08 -12.22 6.38
N ILE A 245 8.60 -11.34 5.53
CA ILE A 245 9.16 -10.06 5.92
C ILE A 245 8.44 -8.95 5.15
N SER A 246 8.42 -7.77 5.76
CA SER A 246 7.80 -6.57 5.19
C SER A 246 8.87 -5.64 4.60
N SER A 247 8.52 -4.88 3.57
CA SER A 247 9.34 -3.73 3.13
C SER A 247 8.45 -2.62 2.58
N VAL A 248 8.84 -1.36 2.78
CA VAL A 248 8.07 -0.22 2.27
C VAL A 248 8.10 -0.22 0.74
N LEU A 249 6.91 -0.35 0.13
CA LEU A 249 6.72 -0.17 -1.31
C LEU A 249 6.45 1.31 -1.63
N GLN A 250 5.58 1.93 -0.84
CA GLN A 250 5.18 3.32 -0.98
C GLN A 250 4.70 3.84 0.37
N ILE A 251 5.05 5.10 0.66
CA ILE A 251 4.55 5.85 1.82
C ILE A 251 4.04 7.19 1.31
N GLU A 252 2.86 7.58 1.76
CA GLU A 252 2.26 8.89 1.56
C GLU A 252 2.23 9.59 2.91
N LEU A 253 2.78 10.80 2.97
CA LEU A 253 2.75 11.66 4.15
C LEU A 253 1.75 12.79 3.89
N SER A 254 1.05 13.20 4.94
CA SER A 254 0.06 14.27 4.88
C SER A 254 0.30 15.30 5.97
N LEU A 255 0.16 16.57 5.60
CA LEU A 255 0.03 17.69 6.51
C LEU A 255 -1.41 18.19 6.42
N THR A 256 -2.18 18.00 7.49
CA THR A 256 -3.55 18.50 7.58
C THR A 256 -3.53 19.86 8.26
N GLN A 257 -3.98 20.90 7.54
CA GLN A 257 -4.11 22.26 8.07
C GLN A 257 -5.58 22.69 8.00
N VAL A 258 -6.11 23.12 9.14
CA VAL A 258 -7.49 23.61 9.26
C VAL A 258 -7.45 25.12 9.47
N PHE A 259 -8.09 25.85 8.57
CA PHE A 259 -8.18 27.31 8.65
C PHE A 259 -9.35 27.75 9.53
N ASP A 260 -9.19 28.86 10.25
CA ASP A 260 -10.23 29.49 11.09
C ASP A 260 -11.51 29.83 10.29
N ARG A 261 -11.37 30.14 9.00
CA ARG A 261 -12.48 30.49 8.10
C ARG A 261 -12.26 29.92 6.69
N PRO A 262 -13.34 29.47 5.99
CA PRO A 262 -13.25 28.98 4.62
C PRO A 262 -12.58 29.96 3.64
N ARG A 263 -12.77 31.27 3.85
CA ARG A 263 -12.17 32.31 3.00
C ARG A 263 -10.64 32.29 3.03
N HIS A 264 -10.01 31.95 4.15
CA HIS A 264 -8.54 31.95 4.24
C HIS A 264 -7.95 30.70 3.58
N GLY A 265 -8.65 29.57 3.62
CA GLY A 265 -8.31 28.41 2.79
C GLY A 265 -8.40 28.72 1.29
N ARG A 266 -9.41 29.50 0.87
CA ARG A 266 -9.49 29.99 -0.52
C ARG A 266 -8.33 30.91 -0.88
N LEU A 267 -8.00 31.88 -0.02
CA LEU A 267 -6.85 32.77 -0.23
C LEU A 267 -5.54 31.99 -0.32
N PHE A 268 -5.35 30.98 0.53
CA PHE A 268 -4.21 30.08 0.48
C PHE A 268 -4.08 29.39 -0.88
N PHE A 269 -5.17 28.79 -1.39
CA PHE A 269 -5.14 28.16 -2.71
C PHE A 269 -4.89 29.17 -3.84
N GLU A 270 -5.54 30.34 -3.81
CA GLU A 270 -5.32 31.40 -4.81
C GLU A 270 -3.86 31.86 -4.84
N GLN A 271 -3.23 32.01 -3.66
CA GLN A 271 -1.84 32.42 -3.52
C GLN A 271 -0.87 31.32 -3.94
N ILE A 272 -1.09 30.06 -3.51
CA ILE A 272 -0.29 28.91 -3.97
C ILE A 272 -0.36 28.79 -5.50
N ILE A 273 -1.55 28.89 -6.09
CA ILE A 273 -1.67 28.79 -7.55
C ILE A 273 -0.84 29.90 -8.18
N ARG A 274 -1.02 31.15 -7.75
CA ARG A 274 -0.30 32.32 -8.27
C ARG A 274 1.22 32.14 -8.20
N ASP A 275 1.74 31.69 -7.06
CA ASP A 275 3.18 31.55 -6.82
C ASP A 275 3.78 30.39 -7.65
N ASN A 276 2.98 29.36 -7.95
CA ASN A 276 3.45 28.16 -8.63
C ASN A 276 3.13 28.12 -10.13
N LEU A 277 2.41 29.09 -10.71
CA LEU A 277 2.03 29.11 -12.14
C LEU A 277 3.20 28.82 -13.11
N THR A 278 4.42 29.21 -12.74
CA THR A 278 5.62 29.11 -13.59
C THR A 278 6.43 27.82 -13.42
N MET A 279 6.06 26.91 -12.50
CA MET A 279 6.87 25.72 -12.21
C MET A 279 7.05 24.76 -13.40
N GLY A 280 6.12 24.76 -14.35
CA GLY A 280 6.23 23.95 -15.57
C GLY A 280 7.18 24.51 -16.63
N ARG A 281 7.80 25.68 -16.42
CA ARG A 281 8.76 26.26 -17.37
C ARG A 281 10.03 25.42 -17.45
N ALA A 282 10.64 25.38 -18.64
CA ALA A 282 11.85 24.60 -18.91
C ALA A 282 13.02 24.92 -17.97
N GLU A 283 13.11 26.15 -17.47
CA GLU A 283 14.11 26.62 -16.52
C GLU A 283 13.91 26.08 -15.09
N GLN A 284 12.67 25.73 -14.72
CA GLN A 284 12.31 25.24 -13.39
C GLN A 284 12.34 23.70 -13.29
N VAL A 285 12.13 23.01 -14.41
CA VAL A 285 12.17 21.53 -14.47
C VAL A 285 13.48 20.92 -13.95
N PRO A 286 14.68 21.50 -14.20
CA PRO A 286 15.91 20.99 -13.62
C PRO A 286 15.94 21.02 -12.10
N LEU A 287 15.40 22.06 -11.49
CA LEU A 287 15.33 22.22 -10.04
C LEU A 287 14.34 21.23 -9.43
N ILE A 288 13.18 21.06 -10.06
CA ILE A 288 12.07 20.25 -9.55
C ILE A 288 12.34 18.74 -9.71
N PHE A 289 12.89 18.32 -10.86
CA PHE A 289 13.05 16.90 -11.19
C PHE A 289 14.51 16.42 -11.15
N GLY A 290 15.47 17.29 -10.85
CA GLY A 290 16.90 16.94 -10.87
C GLY A 290 17.40 16.52 -12.26
N ARG A 291 16.86 17.14 -13.34
CA ARG A 291 17.15 16.75 -14.74
C ARG A 291 17.77 17.90 -15.52
N LYS A 292 18.86 17.63 -16.26
CA LYS A 292 19.42 18.62 -17.17
C LYS A 292 18.49 18.85 -18.36
N VAL A 293 17.96 20.07 -18.49
CA VAL A 293 17.20 20.53 -19.65
C VAL A 293 18.12 21.37 -20.53
N ILE A 294 18.32 20.94 -21.77
CA ILE A 294 19.05 21.67 -22.83
C ILE A 294 18.09 22.12 -23.94
N LYS A 295 18.51 23.05 -24.79
CA LYS A 295 17.68 23.62 -25.89
C LYS A 295 17.00 22.56 -26.78
N THR A 296 17.62 21.41 -26.97
CA THR A 296 17.13 20.32 -27.83
C THR A 296 16.38 19.22 -27.06
N THR A 297 16.02 19.44 -25.78
CA THR A 297 15.31 18.43 -24.98
C THR A 297 13.88 18.24 -25.51
N PRO A 298 13.52 17.06 -26.04
CA PRO A 298 12.17 16.83 -26.54
C PRO A 298 11.22 16.60 -25.36
N SER A 299 10.43 17.62 -25.02
CA SER A 299 9.35 17.55 -24.03
C SER A 299 8.41 18.75 -24.16
N ASP A 300 7.13 18.55 -23.86
CA ASP A 300 6.22 19.65 -23.53
C ASP A 300 6.55 20.16 -22.12
N PHE A 301 6.85 21.44 -21.99
CA PHE A 301 7.05 22.13 -20.71
C PHE A 301 5.80 22.94 -20.40
N LYS A 302 4.92 22.41 -19.54
CA LYS A 302 3.64 23.05 -19.24
C LYS A 302 3.20 22.86 -17.80
N THR A 303 2.65 23.93 -17.23
CA THR A 303 1.88 23.92 -15.99
C THR A 303 0.42 23.72 -16.36
N LYS A 304 -0.26 22.71 -15.80
CA LYS A 304 -1.72 22.58 -15.96
C LYS A 304 -2.40 22.90 -14.64
N VAL A 305 -3.22 23.95 -14.65
CA VAL A 305 -4.19 24.21 -13.58
C VAL A 305 -5.48 23.49 -13.95
N VAL A 306 -5.93 22.58 -13.09
CA VAL A 306 -7.24 21.92 -13.25
C VAL A 306 -8.11 22.37 -12.09
N ALA A 307 -9.04 23.27 -12.37
CA ALA A 307 -10.12 23.61 -11.46
C ALA A 307 -11.31 22.68 -11.77
N ARG A 308 -11.56 21.69 -10.92
CA ARG A 308 -12.85 21.00 -10.85
C ARG A 308 -13.51 21.47 -9.55
N ASP A 309 -14.57 22.25 -9.67
CA ASP A 309 -15.33 22.80 -8.55
C ASP A 309 -14.44 23.55 -7.54
N THR A 310 -14.55 23.23 -6.24
CA THR A 310 -13.78 23.87 -5.16
C THR A 310 -12.43 23.21 -4.89
N ILE A 311 -11.99 22.24 -5.69
CA ILE A 311 -10.74 21.51 -5.51
C ILE A 311 -9.78 21.87 -6.65
N PRO A 312 -9.05 22.99 -6.55
CA PRO A 312 -7.99 23.27 -7.50
C PRO A 312 -6.91 22.19 -7.36
N SER A 313 -6.40 21.70 -8.48
CA SER A 313 -5.20 20.86 -8.49
C SER A 313 -4.19 21.40 -9.48
N PHE A 314 -2.95 21.40 -9.03
CA PHE A 314 -1.78 21.81 -9.79
C PHE A 314 -1.10 20.57 -10.31
N ARG A 315 -0.81 20.50 -11.62
CA ARG A 315 -0.03 19.39 -12.18
C ARG A 315 1.12 19.91 -13.03
N VAL A 316 2.34 19.59 -12.61
CA VAL A 316 3.55 19.74 -13.43
C VAL A 316 3.85 18.38 -14.05
N VAL A 317 3.95 18.31 -15.37
CA VAL A 317 4.24 17.07 -16.09
C VAL A 317 5.56 17.24 -16.81
N TYR A 318 6.47 16.28 -16.62
CA TYR A 318 7.70 16.13 -17.41
C TYR A 318 7.86 14.67 -17.81
N LYS A 319 7.63 14.37 -19.10
CA LYS A 319 7.61 13.00 -19.65
C LYS A 319 6.70 12.07 -18.82
N ASN A 320 7.27 11.02 -18.20
CA ASN A 320 6.55 10.04 -17.37
C ASN A 320 6.52 10.42 -15.88
N SER A 321 7.05 11.59 -15.50
CA SER A 321 7.06 12.09 -14.12
C SER A 321 6.03 13.22 -13.99
N SER A 322 5.31 13.25 -12.88
CA SER A 322 4.41 14.35 -12.58
C SER A 322 4.40 14.67 -11.10
N ILE A 323 4.34 15.94 -10.78
CA ILE A 323 3.99 16.42 -9.44
C ILE A 323 2.55 16.88 -9.51
N LYS A 324 1.75 16.46 -8.53
CA LYS A 324 0.39 16.94 -8.33
C LYS A 324 0.32 17.58 -6.95
N GLN A 325 -0.13 18.83 -6.87
CA GLN A 325 -0.40 19.53 -5.63
C GLN A 325 -1.88 19.89 -5.55
#